data_AF-D6M6F8-F1
#
_entry.id   AF-D6M6F8-F1
#
_cell.length_a   1.000
_cell.length_b   1.000
_cell.length_c   1.000
_cell.angle_alpha   90.00
_cell.angle_beta   90.00
_cell.angle_gamma   90.00
#
_symmetry.space_group_name_H-M   'P 1'
#
loop_
_entity.id
_entity.type
_entity.pdbx_description
1 polymer ?
#
loop_
_entity_poly.entity_id
_entity_poly.type
_entity_poly.pdbx_seq_one_letter_code
_entity_poly.pdbx_strand_id
1 'polypeptide(L)'
;MAQPFTLPDFYVPYPARLNSHLEAARVHARAWARSSRSPIGDWSEGVHARAWARSMGMLEGSGVWEQCDLDAHDYALLCAYTHPDCDEEALDLVTDWYVWVFFFDDHFLELFKRGQDRAGGKAYLDRLPAFMPADLADGFPTPENPVEAGLADLWRRTVPAMSPDWRERFAVSTRNLLNESLWELSNINAGRISNPVEYIEMRRKVGGAPWSAGLVEYAAGAELPARVARTRPLRVLTDAFSDAVHLRNDLFSYQREVEDEGELSNGVLVLEHFLGCTTPEAAEAVNDLLTSRLQQFENTALTELPALSAEYGLDPAENAALARYVKGLQDWQSGGHEWHLRSSRYMNEGAVSGVAAGLTGVLGTSAAHLVAALGKPARARLRAHTRRPHTHEGPSLLPDFTLGYPLGLSPHHARARTASVDWAERMGLLHDIWDREKLEGYDFALCSAGLDPDASAEELELSAEWLTWGTYGDDYYPLVFGRPRDLPAARALHERLLACMPLADPALAAGFAGAPIEHASPTCGPVPRCRWTRSRGPRSATEWSTCWRAGCGSWATRRSTACPTRWTTWRCAATPSAPNSP
;
A
#
# COMPACT_ATOMS: atom_id res chain seq x y z
N MET A 1 1.93 20.22 26.90
CA MET A 1 2.43 21.58 26.56
C MET A 1 1.33 22.28 25.77
N ALA A 2 1.60 23.25 24.88
CA ALA A 2 0.63 23.52 23.81
C ALA A 2 0.69 22.36 22.79
N GLN A 3 -0.40 22.06 22.10
CA GLN A 3 -0.36 21.07 21.01
C GLN A 3 0.46 21.60 19.82
N PRO A 4 1.23 20.77 19.09
CA PRO A 4 2.02 21.18 17.93
C PRO A 4 1.18 21.81 16.80
N PHE A 5 -0.06 21.33 16.62
CA PHE A 5 -1.06 21.90 15.72
C PHE A 5 -2.46 21.61 16.25
N THR A 6 -3.43 22.46 15.89
CA THR A 6 -4.86 22.14 16.08
C THR A 6 -5.26 21.04 15.10
N LEU A 7 -5.93 19.99 15.57
CA LEU A 7 -6.44 18.92 14.71
C LEU A 7 -7.24 19.47 13.51
N PRO A 8 -6.97 18.99 12.28
CA PRO A 8 -7.64 19.48 11.08
C PRO A 8 -9.07 18.96 10.95
N ASP A 9 -9.82 19.54 10.03
CA ASP A 9 -11.26 19.27 9.83
C ASP A 9 -11.45 18.02 8.95
N PHE A 10 -11.69 16.88 9.58
CA PHE A 10 -11.65 15.56 8.96
C PHE A 10 -12.80 15.27 7.98
N TYR A 11 -12.49 14.56 6.90
CA TYR A 11 -13.51 13.92 6.07
C TYR A 11 -13.99 12.61 6.72
N VAL A 12 -15.24 12.59 7.18
CA VAL A 12 -15.88 11.42 7.83
C VAL A 12 -17.16 11.08 7.05
N PRO A 13 -17.11 10.21 6.02
CA PRO A 13 -18.23 10.01 5.10
C PRO A 13 -19.40 9.20 5.69
N TYR A 14 -19.16 8.43 6.75
CA TYR A 14 -20.16 7.58 7.41
C TYR A 14 -20.18 7.86 8.91
N PRO A 15 -21.35 7.93 9.58
CA PRO A 15 -21.41 7.99 11.02
C PRO A 15 -20.94 6.66 11.63
N ALA A 16 -20.18 6.71 12.72
CA ALA A 16 -19.82 5.52 13.48
C ALA A 16 -21.04 4.88 14.14
N ARG A 17 -20.94 3.59 14.42
CA ARG A 17 -21.91 2.80 15.18
C ARG A 17 -21.17 2.16 16.36
N LEU A 18 -21.89 1.79 17.42
CA LEU A 18 -21.29 1.22 18.63
C LEU A 18 -21.96 -0.10 18.97
N ASN A 19 -21.17 -1.15 19.16
CA ASN A 19 -21.63 -2.47 19.55
C ASN A 19 -22.31 -2.44 20.94
N SER A 20 -23.47 -3.08 21.06
CA SER A 20 -24.20 -3.20 22.33
C SER A 20 -23.45 -3.99 23.42
N HIS A 21 -22.49 -4.83 23.05
CA HIS A 21 -21.70 -5.66 23.96
C HIS A 21 -20.47 -4.94 24.57
N LEU A 22 -20.30 -3.62 24.36
CA LEU A 22 -19.18 -2.83 24.89
C LEU A 22 -18.87 -3.09 26.38
N GLU A 23 -19.87 -3.07 27.25
CA GLU A 23 -19.62 -3.26 28.69
C GLU A 23 -19.23 -4.72 29.03
N ALA A 24 -19.66 -5.70 28.23
CA ALA A 24 -19.19 -7.08 28.37
C ALA A 24 -17.72 -7.19 27.97
N ALA A 25 -17.33 -6.63 26.81
CA ALA A 25 -15.95 -6.61 26.34
C ALA A 25 -14.99 -5.83 27.27
N ARG A 26 -15.46 -4.71 27.83
CA ARG A 26 -14.76 -4.00 28.90
C ARG A 26 -14.55 -4.91 30.11
N VAL A 27 -15.58 -5.63 30.58
CA VAL A 27 -15.44 -6.56 31.71
C VAL A 27 -14.53 -7.74 31.37
N HIS A 28 -14.61 -8.30 30.16
CA HIS A 28 -13.76 -9.41 29.70
C HIS A 28 -12.27 -9.05 29.70
N ALA A 29 -11.91 -7.91 29.11
CA ALA A 29 -10.53 -7.42 29.07
C ALA A 29 -10.00 -7.05 30.47
N ARG A 30 -10.86 -6.51 31.35
CA ARG A 30 -10.47 -5.96 32.67
C ARG A 30 -10.35 -6.97 33.80
N ALA A 31 -11.28 -7.92 33.89
CA ALA A 31 -11.80 -8.26 35.22
C ALA A 31 -10.84 -9.03 36.15
N TRP A 32 -11.14 -8.91 37.44
CA TRP A 32 -10.18 -9.07 38.52
C TRP A 32 -10.35 -10.43 39.22
N ALA A 33 -9.28 -11.24 39.22
CA ALA A 33 -9.23 -12.53 39.89
C ALA A 33 -9.22 -12.39 41.43
N ARG A 34 -10.37 -12.06 42.03
CA ARG A 34 -10.56 -12.15 43.49
C ARG A 34 -10.51 -13.61 43.93
N SER A 35 -9.36 -14.02 44.47
CA SER A 35 -9.11 -15.31 45.11
C SER A 35 -9.93 -15.47 46.41
N SER A 36 -11.24 -15.58 46.25
CA SER A 36 -12.22 -15.79 47.31
C SER A 36 -12.12 -17.21 47.85
N ARG A 37 -11.17 -17.47 48.74
CA ARG A 37 -11.02 -18.78 49.39
C ARG A 37 -12.30 -19.08 50.20
N SER A 38 -13.04 -20.10 49.77
CA SER A 38 -14.19 -20.60 50.54
C SER A 38 -13.75 -21.00 51.96
N PRO A 39 -14.52 -20.66 53.02
CA PRO A 39 -14.27 -21.15 54.38
C PRO A 39 -14.34 -22.68 54.50
N ILE A 40 -15.02 -23.33 53.56
CA ILE A 40 -15.06 -24.78 53.39
C ILE A 40 -14.12 -25.08 52.21
N GLY A 41 -12.99 -25.74 52.48
CA GLY A 41 -11.83 -25.82 51.58
C GLY A 41 -11.99 -26.72 50.35
N ASP A 42 -12.98 -26.44 49.51
CA ASP A 42 -13.24 -27.07 48.23
C ASP A 42 -12.82 -26.15 47.06
N TRP A 43 -12.40 -26.73 45.94
CA TRP A 43 -12.02 -26.03 44.71
C TRP A 43 -13.10 -26.23 43.65
N SER A 44 -14.22 -25.50 43.78
CA SER A 44 -15.30 -25.57 42.81
C SER A 44 -14.87 -25.05 41.43
N GLU A 45 -14.74 -25.94 40.44
CA GLU A 45 -14.65 -25.59 39.02
C GLU A 45 -15.94 -24.87 38.59
N GLY A 46 -15.94 -23.52 38.61
CA GLY A 46 -17.20 -22.78 38.50
C GLY A 46 -17.11 -21.26 38.31
N VAL A 47 -15.96 -20.71 37.90
CA VAL A 47 -15.85 -19.28 37.49
C VAL A 47 -14.92 -19.17 36.28
N HIS A 48 -15.46 -18.83 35.11
CA HIS A 48 -14.63 -18.41 33.98
C HIS A 48 -14.04 -17.03 34.29
N ALA A 49 -12.72 -16.97 34.50
CA ALA A 49 -12.02 -15.73 34.83
C ALA A 49 -11.85 -14.83 33.60
N ARG A 50 -12.89 -14.02 33.32
CA ARG A 50 -12.80 -12.79 32.51
C ARG A 50 -11.68 -11.92 33.12
N ALA A 51 -10.51 -11.88 32.48
CA ALA A 51 -9.26 -11.31 33.03
C ALA A 51 -8.10 -11.23 32.01
N TRP A 52 -8.37 -11.18 30.69
CA TRP A 52 -7.42 -11.72 29.69
C TRP A 52 -6.02 -11.09 29.70
N ALA A 53 -5.90 -9.76 29.69
CA ALA A 53 -4.59 -9.08 29.74
C ALA A 53 -3.76 -9.48 30.97
N ARG A 54 -4.43 -9.65 32.11
CA ARG A 54 -3.82 -10.03 33.39
C ARG A 54 -3.38 -11.49 33.41
N SER A 55 -4.14 -12.41 32.80
CA SER A 55 -3.76 -13.83 32.72
C SER A 55 -2.62 -14.10 31.73
N MET A 56 -2.43 -13.24 30.73
CA MET A 56 -1.25 -13.26 29.85
C MET A 56 -0.01 -12.57 30.46
N GLY A 57 -0.15 -11.85 31.58
CA GLY A 57 0.95 -11.16 32.24
C GLY A 57 1.29 -9.77 31.65
N MET A 58 0.32 -9.12 30.99
CA MET A 58 0.49 -7.81 30.33
C MET A 58 0.30 -6.60 31.25
N LEU A 59 0.02 -6.80 32.54
CA LEU A 59 -0.27 -5.73 33.52
C LEU A 59 0.79 -5.71 34.65
N GLU A 60 0.39 -5.73 35.92
CA GLU A 60 1.26 -5.61 37.09
C GLU A 60 2.53 -6.49 36.98
N GLY A 61 3.70 -5.85 36.91
CA GLY A 61 4.99 -6.55 36.79
C GLY A 61 5.44 -6.89 35.37
N SER A 62 4.69 -6.51 34.34
CA SER A 62 5.13 -6.53 32.93
C SER A 62 6.29 -5.54 32.67
N GLY A 63 6.34 -4.44 33.43
CA GLY A 63 7.24 -3.31 33.20
C GLY A 63 6.79 -2.37 32.08
N VAL A 64 5.57 -2.57 31.53
CA VAL A 64 5.05 -1.81 30.37
C VAL A 64 3.74 -1.12 30.72
N TRP A 65 2.73 -1.86 31.21
CA TRP A 65 1.42 -1.32 31.61
C TRP A 65 1.03 -1.75 33.02
N GLU A 66 0.27 -0.88 33.68
CA GLU A 66 -0.56 -1.20 34.84
C GLU A 66 -2.05 -1.21 34.45
N GLN A 67 -2.92 -1.71 35.34
CA GLN A 67 -4.37 -1.80 35.10
C GLN A 67 -5.00 -0.45 34.68
N CYS A 68 -4.50 0.67 35.22
CA CYS A 68 -4.99 2.01 34.91
C CYS A 68 -4.73 2.44 33.47
N ASP A 69 -3.68 1.93 32.84
CA ASP A 69 -3.25 2.35 31.50
C ASP A 69 -4.15 1.66 30.46
N LEU A 70 -4.35 0.34 30.61
CA LEU A 70 -5.36 -0.42 29.86
C LEU A 70 -6.77 0.21 29.99
N ASP A 71 -7.14 0.65 31.20
CA ASP A 71 -8.43 1.30 31.47
C ASP A 71 -8.57 2.68 30.83
N ALA A 72 -7.48 3.43 30.67
CA ALA A 72 -7.44 4.73 30.01
C ALA A 72 -7.34 4.64 28.47
N HIS A 73 -6.68 3.59 27.97
CA HIS A 73 -6.59 3.29 26.54
C HIS A 73 -7.94 2.84 25.97
N ASP A 74 -8.69 2.02 26.72
CA ASP A 74 -10.05 1.53 26.42
C ASP A 74 -10.18 0.87 25.04
N TYR A 75 -9.38 -0.17 24.79
CA TYR A 75 -9.41 -0.94 23.53
C TYR A 75 -10.73 -1.68 23.28
N ALA A 76 -11.53 -1.92 24.33
CA ALA A 76 -12.90 -2.43 24.19
C ALA A 76 -13.81 -1.38 23.51
N LEU A 77 -13.64 -0.09 23.81
CA LEU A 77 -14.34 1.00 23.11
C LEU A 77 -13.90 1.11 21.65
N LEU A 78 -12.60 0.94 21.34
CA LEU A 78 -12.13 0.81 19.96
C LEU A 78 -12.86 -0.32 19.23
N CYS A 79 -12.80 -1.54 19.79
CA CYS A 79 -13.34 -2.73 19.13
C CYS A 79 -14.86 -2.68 18.96
N ALA A 80 -15.59 -2.13 19.93
CA ALA A 80 -17.03 -1.94 19.85
C ALA A 80 -17.43 -0.88 18.80
N TYR A 81 -16.59 0.14 18.58
CA TYR A 81 -16.79 1.12 17.53
C TYR A 81 -16.46 0.58 16.14
N THR A 82 -15.40 -0.23 16.01
CA THR A 82 -14.94 -0.75 14.71
C THR A 82 -15.66 -2.02 14.25
N HIS A 83 -16.24 -2.80 15.17
CA HIS A 83 -16.96 -4.05 14.88
C HIS A 83 -18.39 -4.02 15.48
N PRO A 84 -19.26 -3.09 15.02
CA PRO A 84 -20.54 -2.78 15.68
C PRO A 84 -21.62 -3.87 15.55
N ASP A 85 -21.48 -4.82 14.61
CA ASP A 85 -22.49 -5.84 14.29
C ASP A 85 -22.14 -7.26 14.79
N CYS A 86 -20.97 -7.47 15.42
CA CYS A 86 -20.56 -8.78 15.92
C CYS A 86 -21.13 -9.10 17.31
N ASP A 87 -21.19 -10.38 17.68
CA ASP A 87 -21.67 -10.82 19.00
C ASP A 87 -20.64 -10.64 20.12
N GLU A 88 -21.02 -10.99 21.36
CA GLU A 88 -20.17 -10.86 22.55
C GLU A 88 -18.86 -11.67 22.44
N GLU A 89 -18.90 -12.90 21.90
CA GLU A 89 -17.73 -13.78 21.83
C GLU A 89 -16.73 -13.32 20.77
N ALA A 90 -17.24 -12.89 19.60
CA ALA A 90 -16.44 -12.26 18.57
C ALA A 90 -15.84 -10.92 19.03
N LEU A 91 -16.61 -10.09 19.74
CA LEU A 91 -16.14 -8.81 20.27
C LEU A 91 -15.08 -9.00 21.38
N ASP A 92 -15.27 -9.95 22.29
CA ASP A 92 -14.31 -10.32 23.34
C ASP A 92 -12.97 -10.77 22.72
N LEU A 93 -13.00 -11.71 21.77
CA LEU A 93 -11.79 -12.21 21.10
C LEU A 93 -11.09 -11.13 20.26
N VAL A 94 -11.84 -10.28 19.57
CA VAL A 94 -11.24 -9.16 18.83
C VAL A 94 -10.65 -8.12 19.79
N THR A 95 -11.30 -7.86 20.93
CA THR A 95 -10.75 -6.98 21.98
C THR A 95 -9.41 -7.51 22.49
N ASP A 96 -9.31 -8.82 22.78
CA ASP A 96 -8.04 -9.45 23.19
C ASP A 96 -6.94 -9.29 22.12
N TRP A 97 -7.28 -9.42 20.82
CA TRP A 97 -6.33 -9.17 19.72
C TRP A 97 -5.81 -7.73 19.68
N TYR A 98 -6.65 -6.72 19.90
CA TYR A 98 -6.20 -5.32 19.95
C TYR A 98 -5.42 -5.01 21.25
N VAL A 99 -5.80 -5.59 22.38
CA VAL A 99 -5.00 -5.51 23.62
C VAL A 99 -3.60 -6.08 23.37
N TRP A 100 -3.49 -7.25 22.73
CA TRP A 100 -2.21 -7.87 22.38
C TRP A 100 -1.38 -7.02 21.41
N VAL A 101 -1.98 -6.45 20.36
CA VAL A 101 -1.24 -5.73 19.32
C VAL A 101 -0.66 -4.41 19.84
N PHE A 102 -1.40 -3.69 20.69
CA PHE A 102 -0.89 -2.49 21.34
C PHE A 102 0.08 -2.82 22.48
N PHE A 103 -0.11 -3.92 23.21
CA PHE A 103 0.87 -4.36 24.20
C PHE A 103 2.19 -4.74 23.52
N PHE A 104 2.14 -5.42 22.37
CA PHE A 104 3.33 -5.74 21.58
C PHE A 104 4.14 -4.49 21.20
N ASP A 105 3.47 -3.45 20.73
CA ASP A 105 4.09 -2.19 20.32
C ASP A 105 4.75 -1.46 21.51
N ASP A 106 3.99 -1.20 22.58
CA ASP A 106 4.51 -0.54 23.78
C ASP A 106 5.63 -1.38 24.46
N HIS A 107 5.53 -2.71 24.47
CA HIS A 107 6.56 -3.63 24.98
C HIS A 107 7.82 -3.65 24.11
N PHE A 108 7.69 -3.54 22.79
CA PHE A 108 8.85 -3.42 21.88
C PHE A 108 9.50 -2.04 21.98
N LEU A 109 8.71 -0.98 22.20
CA LEU A 109 9.18 0.37 22.46
C LEU A 109 10.10 0.40 23.70
N GLU A 110 9.60 -0.06 24.85
CA GLU A 110 10.34 -0.02 26.11
C GLU A 110 11.56 -0.96 26.13
N LEU A 111 11.44 -2.20 25.66
CA LEU A 111 12.56 -3.15 25.69
C LEU A 111 13.61 -2.91 24.60
N PHE A 112 13.22 -2.45 23.40
CA PHE A 112 14.10 -2.45 22.23
C PHE A 112 14.25 -1.10 21.52
N LYS A 113 13.20 -0.26 21.38
CA LYS A 113 13.35 1.07 20.76
C LYS A 113 14.11 2.03 21.68
N ARG A 114 13.70 2.22 22.94
CA ARG A 114 14.36 3.16 23.88
C ARG A 114 15.82 2.80 24.16
N GLY A 115 16.15 1.51 24.27
CA GLY A 115 17.52 1.01 24.41
C GLY A 115 18.31 0.85 23.09
N GLN A 116 17.65 1.03 21.95
CA GLN A 116 18.14 0.74 20.59
C GLN A 116 18.72 -0.68 20.37
N ASP A 117 18.28 -1.69 21.14
CA ASP A 117 18.76 -3.07 20.97
C ASP A 117 18.10 -3.78 19.77
N ARG A 118 18.65 -3.49 18.59
CA ARG A 118 18.30 -4.16 17.33
C ARG A 118 18.69 -5.65 17.29
N ALA A 119 19.56 -6.14 18.19
CA ALA A 119 19.93 -7.56 18.23
C ALA A 119 18.92 -8.36 19.06
N GLY A 120 18.61 -7.92 20.27
CA GLY A 120 17.56 -8.48 21.11
C GLY A 120 16.19 -8.39 20.45
N GLY A 121 15.84 -7.22 19.90
CA GLY A 121 14.59 -7.02 19.17
C GLY A 121 14.42 -7.98 17.98
N LYS A 122 15.51 -8.30 17.26
CA LYS A 122 15.45 -9.32 16.21
C LYS A 122 15.26 -10.73 16.77
N ALA A 123 16.02 -11.11 17.79
CA ALA A 123 15.92 -12.44 18.40
C ALA A 123 14.54 -12.71 19.02
N TYR A 124 13.90 -11.68 19.54
CA TYR A 124 12.52 -11.68 20.03
C TYR A 124 11.51 -11.92 18.89
N LEU A 125 11.56 -11.13 17.80
CA LEU A 125 10.65 -11.30 16.66
C LEU A 125 10.86 -12.61 15.89
N ASP A 126 12.09 -13.13 15.83
CA ASP A 126 12.41 -14.41 15.19
C ASP A 126 11.66 -15.60 15.83
N ARG A 127 11.24 -15.49 17.10
CA ARG A 127 10.46 -16.52 17.82
C ARG A 127 8.97 -16.49 17.51
N LEU A 128 8.38 -15.31 17.35
CA LEU A 128 6.92 -15.13 17.25
C LEU A 128 6.24 -15.95 16.12
N PRO A 129 6.84 -16.18 14.94
CA PRO A 129 6.28 -17.09 13.92
C PRO A 129 6.02 -18.52 14.39
N ALA A 130 6.76 -19.03 15.39
CA ALA A 130 6.55 -20.37 15.94
C ALA A 130 5.25 -20.49 16.77
N PHE A 131 4.62 -19.37 17.12
CA PHE A 131 3.33 -19.31 17.79
C PHE A 131 2.16 -19.11 16.81
N MET A 132 2.44 -19.16 15.50
CA MET A 132 1.43 -19.14 14.42
C MET A 132 1.52 -20.39 13.51
N PRO A 133 1.42 -21.62 14.07
CA PRO A 133 1.46 -22.85 13.27
C PRO A 133 0.28 -22.97 12.31
N ALA A 134 0.49 -23.62 11.16
CA ALA A 134 -0.55 -23.80 10.14
C ALA A 134 -1.58 -24.87 10.53
N ASP A 135 -1.13 -25.92 11.23
CA ASP A 135 -1.98 -26.89 11.92
C ASP A 135 -1.74 -26.75 13.44
N LEU A 136 -2.83 -26.68 14.23
CA LEU A 136 -2.74 -26.61 15.69
C LEU A 136 -2.24 -27.94 16.30
N ALA A 137 -2.24 -29.03 15.52
CA ALA A 137 -1.65 -30.32 15.91
C ALA A 137 -0.11 -30.27 16.06
N ASP A 138 0.58 -29.33 15.41
CA ASP A 138 2.02 -29.10 15.58
C ASP A 138 2.35 -28.53 16.99
N GLY A 139 1.34 -27.98 17.67
CA GLY A 139 1.47 -27.39 19.00
C GLY A 139 2.10 -26.01 19.01
N PHE A 140 2.55 -25.58 20.19
CA PHE A 140 3.20 -24.29 20.42
C PHE A 140 4.47 -24.51 21.26
N PRO A 141 5.54 -23.70 21.08
CA PRO A 141 6.63 -23.63 22.06
C PRO A 141 6.12 -23.19 23.44
N THR A 142 6.92 -23.40 24.48
CA THR A 142 6.67 -22.75 25.78
C THR A 142 6.87 -21.25 25.64
N PRO A 143 5.88 -20.39 25.95
CA PRO A 143 6.06 -18.94 25.94
C PRO A 143 7.07 -18.47 26.99
N GLU A 144 7.95 -17.55 26.61
CA GLU A 144 8.93 -16.91 27.51
C GLU A 144 8.54 -15.47 27.92
N ASN A 145 7.49 -14.90 27.33
CA ASN A 145 7.02 -13.53 27.59
C ASN A 145 5.50 -13.36 27.31
N PRO A 146 4.85 -12.26 27.76
CA PRO A 146 3.41 -12.04 27.60
C PRO A 146 2.91 -11.99 26.15
N VAL A 147 3.74 -11.52 25.20
CA VAL A 147 3.37 -11.45 23.78
C VAL A 147 3.31 -12.85 23.15
N GLU A 148 4.28 -13.72 23.47
CA GLU A 148 4.25 -15.13 23.08
C GLU A 148 3.04 -15.86 23.68
N ALA A 149 2.74 -15.61 24.96
CA ALA A 149 1.61 -16.22 25.65
C ALA A 149 0.26 -15.80 25.03
N GLY A 150 0.08 -14.48 24.83
CA GLY A 150 -1.11 -13.94 24.19
C GLY A 150 -1.30 -14.42 22.76
N LEU A 151 -0.23 -14.42 21.94
CA LEU A 151 -0.28 -14.90 20.56
C LEU A 151 -0.66 -16.39 20.50
N ALA A 152 -0.13 -17.22 21.40
CA ALA A 152 -0.49 -18.65 21.47
C ALA A 152 -1.97 -18.89 21.82
N ASP A 153 -2.57 -18.06 22.67
CA ASP A 153 -4.00 -18.15 23.02
C ASP A 153 -4.89 -17.65 21.88
N LEU A 154 -4.58 -16.46 21.35
CA LEU A 154 -5.32 -15.81 20.28
C LEU A 154 -5.32 -16.65 18.98
N TRP A 155 -4.16 -17.18 18.59
CA TRP A 155 -4.05 -18.07 17.43
C TRP A 155 -4.91 -19.32 17.63
N ARG A 156 -4.85 -19.96 18.80
CA ARG A 156 -5.66 -21.15 19.14
C ARG A 156 -7.17 -20.87 19.10
N ARG A 157 -7.61 -19.68 19.49
CA ARG A 157 -9.03 -19.28 19.54
C ARG A 157 -9.59 -18.89 18.17
N THR A 158 -8.87 -18.10 17.38
CA THR A 158 -9.38 -17.59 16.08
C THR A 158 -9.23 -18.59 14.93
N VAL A 159 -8.10 -19.29 14.84
CA VAL A 159 -7.73 -20.11 13.67
C VAL A 159 -8.73 -21.21 13.32
N PRO A 160 -9.32 -21.97 14.28
CA PRO A 160 -10.27 -23.04 13.95
C PRO A 160 -11.48 -22.59 13.14
N ALA A 161 -11.93 -21.34 13.32
CA ALA A 161 -13.13 -20.80 12.69
C ALA A 161 -12.94 -20.38 11.21
N MET A 162 -11.70 -20.17 10.76
CA MET A 162 -11.38 -19.57 9.46
C MET A 162 -10.72 -20.57 8.49
N SER A 163 -10.81 -20.32 7.18
CA SER A 163 -10.25 -21.24 6.17
C SER A 163 -8.71 -21.24 6.11
N PRO A 164 -8.08 -22.28 5.53
CA PRO A 164 -6.64 -22.32 5.30
C PRO A 164 -6.07 -21.13 4.51
N ASP A 165 -6.80 -20.56 3.55
CA ASP A 165 -6.32 -19.39 2.80
C ASP A 165 -6.38 -18.12 3.68
N TRP A 166 -7.44 -17.91 4.46
CA TRP A 166 -7.46 -16.82 5.45
C TRP A 166 -6.34 -16.97 6.48
N ARG A 167 -6.07 -18.19 6.98
CA ARG A 167 -4.97 -18.46 7.92
C ARG A 167 -3.61 -18.08 7.33
N GLU A 168 -3.37 -18.40 6.05
CA GLU A 168 -2.16 -17.97 5.35
C GLU A 168 -2.09 -16.43 5.26
N ARG A 169 -3.17 -15.78 4.79
CA ARG A 169 -3.23 -14.31 4.66
C ARG A 169 -3.02 -13.59 6.00
N PHE A 170 -3.64 -14.08 7.06
CA PHE A 170 -3.53 -13.51 8.41
C PHE A 170 -2.17 -13.80 9.04
N ALA A 171 -1.59 -14.99 8.86
CA ALA A 171 -0.20 -15.26 9.27
C ALA A 171 0.81 -14.35 8.53
N VAL A 172 0.55 -14.02 7.25
CA VAL A 172 1.35 -13.03 6.50
C VAL A 172 1.20 -11.64 7.10
N SER A 173 -0.03 -11.13 7.34
CA SER A 173 -0.21 -9.79 7.88
C SER A 173 0.31 -9.65 9.32
N THR A 174 0.13 -10.64 10.19
CA THR A 174 0.72 -10.63 11.54
C THR A 174 2.25 -10.66 11.49
N ARG A 175 2.88 -11.50 10.65
CA ARG A 175 4.35 -11.47 10.49
C ARG A 175 4.85 -10.13 9.95
N ASN A 176 4.09 -9.49 9.05
CA ASN A 176 4.45 -8.20 8.51
C ASN A 176 4.36 -7.10 9.60
N LEU A 177 3.28 -7.07 10.37
CA LEU A 177 3.08 -6.20 11.54
C LEU A 177 4.25 -6.31 12.51
N LEU A 178 4.56 -7.53 12.93
CA LEU A 178 5.66 -7.80 13.86
C LEU A 178 7.03 -7.34 13.32
N ASN A 179 7.24 -7.33 12.00
CA ASN A 179 8.49 -6.87 11.38
C ASN A 179 8.55 -5.35 11.14
N GLU A 180 7.46 -4.60 11.34
CA GLU A 180 7.46 -3.13 11.25
C GLU A 180 8.46 -2.53 12.26
N SER A 181 8.37 -2.94 13.52
CA SER A 181 9.15 -2.40 14.63
C SER A 181 10.67 -2.57 14.45
N LEU A 182 11.12 -3.56 13.67
CA LEU A 182 12.54 -3.73 13.29
C LEU A 182 13.02 -2.74 12.23
N TRP A 183 12.13 -2.30 11.34
CA TRP A 183 12.42 -1.26 10.34
C TRP A 183 12.39 0.12 10.98
N GLU A 184 11.39 0.40 11.83
CA GLU A 184 11.29 1.62 12.64
C GLU A 184 12.55 1.79 13.52
N LEU A 185 12.92 0.76 14.28
CA LEU A 185 14.16 0.72 15.07
C LEU A 185 15.42 0.92 14.20
N SER A 186 15.43 0.43 12.96
CA SER A 186 16.54 0.67 12.03
C SER A 186 16.58 2.09 11.47
N ASN A 187 15.46 2.82 11.44
CA ASN A 187 15.39 4.23 11.09
C ASN A 187 15.82 5.11 12.28
N ILE A 188 15.30 4.82 13.49
CA ILE A 188 15.64 5.50 14.74
C ILE A 188 17.16 5.43 14.99
N ASN A 189 17.76 4.24 14.90
CA ASN A 189 19.20 4.06 15.07
C ASN A 189 20.05 4.75 13.99
N ALA A 190 19.49 5.01 12.81
CA ALA A 190 20.14 5.73 11.72
C ALA A 190 19.85 7.25 11.72
N GLY A 191 18.97 7.75 12.60
CA GLY A 191 18.46 9.13 12.57
C GLY A 191 17.73 9.48 11.27
N ARG A 192 17.09 8.49 10.63
CA ARG A 192 16.65 8.58 9.22
C ARG A 192 15.12 8.62 9.10
N ILE A 193 14.58 9.82 8.90
CA ILE A 193 13.19 10.01 8.46
C ILE A 193 13.04 9.47 7.02
N SER A 194 11.94 8.77 6.75
CA SER A 194 11.66 8.22 5.41
C SER A 194 11.11 9.29 4.45
N ASN A 195 11.26 9.09 3.14
CA ASN A 195 10.59 9.96 2.16
C ASN A 195 9.09 9.56 2.02
N PRO A 196 8.20 10.43 1.53
CA PRO A 196 6.75 10.17 1.54
C PRO A 196 6.29 8.92 0.77
N VAL A 197 7.01 8.53 -0.29
CA VAL A 197 6.69 7.32 -1.07
C VAL A 197 7.14 6.07 -0.34
N GLU A 198 8.33 6.09 0.26
CA GLU A 198 8.84 5.01 1.11
C GLU A 198 7.96 4.82 2.34
N TYR A 199 7.57 5.91 3.01
CA TYR A 199 6.72 5.87 4.21
C TYR A 199 5.39 5.15 3.94
N ILE A 200 4.65 5.59 2.91
CA ILE A 200 3.34 4.98 2.61
C ILE A 200 3.47 3.56 2.06
N GLU A 201 4.51 3.27 1.27
CA GLU A 201 4.78 1.89 0.84
C GLU A 201 5.16 0.97 2.00
N MET A 202 5.77 1.48 3.07
CA MET A 202 6.07 0.69 4.27
C MET A 202 4.83 0.50 5.15
N ARG A 203 4.11 1.57 5.53
CA ARG A 203 2.85 1.44 6.30
C ARG A 203 1.82 0.52 5.63
N ARG A 204 1.74 0.45 4.30
CA ARG A 204 0.91 -0.57 3.60
C ARG A 204 1.40 -2.01 3.73
N LYS A 205 2.72 -2.23 3.75
CA LYS A 205 3.33 -3.57 3.72
C LYS A 205 3.44 -4.17 5.11
N VAL A 206 3.87 -3.36 6.08
CA VAL A 206 4.18 -3.78 7.45
C VAL A 206 3.26 -3.16 8.50
N GLY A 207 2.54 -2.07 8.21
CA GLY A 207 1.61 -1.47 9.17
C GLY A 207 0.45 -2.39 9.56
N GLY A 208 -0.15 -2.17 10.73
CA GLY A 208 -1.19 -3.05 11.28
C GLY A 208 -2.53 -3.13 10.51
N ALA A 209 -2.83 -2.22 9.58
CA ALA A 209 -4.16 -2.15 8.97
C ALA A 209 -4.58 -3.38 8.11
N PRO A 210 -3.71 -4.07 7.34
CA PRO A 210 -4.05 -5.35 6.70
C PRO A 210 -4.29 -6.50 7.69
N TRP A 211 -3.73 -6.43 8.90
CA TRP A 211 -4.07 -7.34 10.00
C TRP A 211 -5.45 -7.01 10.58
N SER A 212 -5.75 -5.72 10.81
CA SER A 212 -7.09 -5.25 11.20
C SER A 212 -8.16 -5.68 10.21
N ALA A 213 -7.87 -5.59 8.91
CA ALA A 213 -8.77 -6.03 7.84
C ALA A 213 -9.01 -7.56 7.87
N GLY A 214 -8.03 -8.36 8.28
CA GLY A 214 -8.21 -9.80 8.50
C GLY A 214 -9.16 -10.11 9.65
N LEU A 215 -9.09 -9.35 10.75
CA LEU A 215 -10.04 -9.45 11.87
C LEU A 215 -11.46 -8.99 11.49
N VAL A 216 -11.61 -8.05 10.55
CA VAL A 216 -12.91 -7.68 9.98
C VAL A 216 -13.56 -8.84 9.21
N GLU A 217 -12.78 -9.68 8.49
CA GLU A 217 -13.31 -10.89 7.85
C GLU A 217 -13.87 -11.89 8.88
N TYR A 218 -13.19 -12.06 10.02
CA TYR A 218 -13.64 -12.90 11.13
C TYR A 218 -14.90 -12.32 11.79
N ALA A 219 -14.85 -11.08 12.28
CA ALA A 219 -15.91 -10.45 13.07
C ALA A 219 -17.22 -10.24 12.28
N ALA A 220 -17.16 -10.05 10.96
CA ALA A 220 -18.34 -9.91 10.11
C ALA A 220 -18.82 -11.24 9.48
N GLY A 221 -18.18 -12.37 9.81
CA GLY A 221 -18.44 -13.68 9.20
C GLY A 221 -18.35 -13.62 7.68
N ALA A 222 -17.31 -12.95 7.15
CA ALA A 222 -17.27 -12.37 5.81
C ALA A 222 -15.96 -12.69 5.07
N GLU A 223 -15.48 -13.93 5.17
CA GLU A 223 -14.25 -14.35 4.48
C GLU A 223 -14.36 -14.17 2.96
N LEU A 224 -13.39 -13.47 2.37
CA LEU A 224 -13.30 -13.23 0.93
C LEU A 224 -12.88 -14.51 0.19
N PRO A 225 -13.57 -14.91 -0.90
CA PRO A 225 -13.16 -16.04 -1.71
C PRO A 225 -11.75 -15.84 -2.28
N ALA A 226 -10.86 -16.83 -2.09
CA ALA A 226 -9.44 -16.72 -2.45
C ALA A 226 -9.18 -16.29 -3.91
N ARG A 227 -10.08 -16.65 -4.84
CA ARG A 227 -10.02 -16.26 -6.26
C ARG A 227 -10.19 -14.74 -6.51
N VAL A 228 -10.87 -14.02 -5.61
CA VAL A 228 -11.00 -12.54 -5.68
C VAL A 228 -10.12 -11.82 -4.66
N ALA A 229 -9.80 -12.41 -3.51
CA ALA A 229 -9.07 -11.77 -2.41
C ALA A 229 -7.74 -11.10 -2.83
N ARG A 230 -7.04 -11.64 -3.83
CA ARG A 230 -5.75 -11.13 -4.33
C ARG A 230 -5.86 -10.22 -5.58
N THR A 231 -7.07 -9.92 -6.06
CA THR A 231 -7.33 -9.12 -7.28
C THR A 231 -7.09 -7.62 -7.09
N ARG A 232 -6.93 -6.88 -8.20
CA ARG A 232 -6.64 -5.43 -8.17
C ARG A 232 -7.68 -4.61 -7.39
N PRO A 233 -9.01 -4.72 -7.61
CA PRO A 233 -9.98 -3.86 -6.91
C PRO A 233 -9.97 -4.07 -5.39
N LEU A 234 -9.89 -5.32 -4.93
CA LEU A 234 -9.79 -5.62 -3.49
C LEU A 234 -8.47 -5.13 -2.90
N ARG A 235 -7.35 -5.29 -3.60
CA ARG A 235 -6.07 -4.69 -3.19
C ARG A 235 -6.12 -3.16 -3.12
N VAL A 236 -6.78 -2.49 -4.07
CA VAL A 236 -6.97 -1.03 -4.06
C VAL A 236 -7.85 -0.60 -2.88
N LEU A 237 -8.88 -1.36 -2.56
CA LEU A 237 -9.72 -1.13 -1.38
C LEU A 237 -8.91 -1.25 -0.08
N THR A 238 -8.13 -2.33 0.09
CA THR A 238 -7.31 -2.56 1.29
C THR A 238 -6.15 -1.57 1.40
N ASP A 239 -5.49 -1.20 0.30
CA ASP A 239 -4.47 -0.14 0.26
C ASP A 239 -5.08 1.21 0.68
N ALA A 240 -6.24 1.60 0.12
CA ALA A 240 -6.91 2.86 0.44
C ALA A 240 -7.46 2.91 1.87
N PHE A 241 -7.94 1.76 2.39
CA PHE A 241 -8.26 1.58 3.80
C PHE A 241 -7.01 1.77 4.67
N SER A 242 -5.93 1.04 4.38
CA SER A 242 -4.67 1.08 5.13
C SER A 242 -4.11 2.49 5.22
N ASP A 243 -3.94 3.17 4.08
CA ASP A 243 -3.43 4.54 4.05
C ASP A 243 -4.30 5.47 4.92
N ALA A 244 -5.62 5.31 4.87
CA ALA A 244 -6.54 6.11 5.68
C ALA A 244 -6.58 5.73 7.16
N VAL A 245 -6.08 4.54 7.56
CA VAL A 245 -5.90 4.17 8.97
C VAL A 245 -4.66 4.87 9.49
N HIS A 246 -3.52 4.67 8.82
CA HIS A 246 -2.22 5.20 9.23
C HIS A 246 -2.21 6.73 9.21
N LEU A 247 -2.57 7.38 8.10
CA LEU A 247 -2.59 8.85 8.02
C LEU A 247 -3.59 9.52 8.98
N ARG A 248 -4.59 8.79 9.50
CA ARG A 248 -5.46 9.27 10.58
C ARG A 248 -4.77 9.13 11.93
N ASN A 249 -4.17 7.97 12.21
CA ASN A 249 -3.44 7.73 13.44
C ASN A 249 -2.30 8.75 13.59
N ASP A 250 -1.47 8.94 12.55
CA ASP A 250 -0.38 9.93 12.46
C ASP A 250 -0.80 11.32 12.98
N LEU A 251 -1.98 11.81 12.57
CA LEU A 251 -2.50 13.14 12.96
C LEU A 251 -2.91 13.25 14.43
N PHE A 252 -3.24 12.13 15.07
CA PHE A 252 -3.67 12.06 16.46
C PHE A 252 -2.54 11.65 17.42
N SER A 253 -1.53 10.93 16.94
CA SER A 253 -0.39 10.44 17.73
C SER A 253 0.85 11.32 17.67
N TYR A 254 0.99 12.19 16.65
CA TYR A 254 2.16 13.03 16.38
C TYR A 254 2.86 13.58 17.62
N GLN A 255 2.12 14.25 18.52
CA GLN A 255 2.71 14.85 19.71
C GLN A 255 3.42 13.82 20.61
N ARG A 256 2.81 12.65 20.82
CA ARG A 256 3.36 11.59 21.68
C ARG A 256 4.57 10.93 21.02
N GLU A 257 4.44 10.60 19.73
CA GLU A 257 5.48 9.96 18.93
C GLU A 257 6.76 10.83 18.81
N VAL A 258 6.60 12.14 18.63
CA VAL A 258 7.72 13.07 18.38
C VAL A 258 8.25 13.73 19.65
N GLU A 259 7.43 13.99 20.69
CA GLU A 259 7.89 14.65 21.93
C GLU A 259 8.36 13.68 23.04
N ASP A 260 7.94 12.40 23.04
CA ASP A 260 8.33 11.38 24.05
C ASP A 260 9.02 10.15 23.44
N GLU A 261 8.37 9.48 22.48
CA GLU A 261 8.85 8.19 21.96
C GLU A 261 10.12 8.31 21.10
N GLY A 262 10.28 9.43 20.38
CA GLY A 262 11.34 9.63 19.40
C GLY A 262 11.14 8.83 18.11
N GLU A 263 9.89 8.47 17.79
CA GLU A 263 9.53 7.71 16.59
C GLU A 263 9.62 8.60 15.33
N LEU A 264 10.12 8.02 14.24
CA LEU A 264 10.35 8.72 12.96
C LEU A 264 9.30 8.36 11.90
N SER A 265 8.38 7.46 12.23
CA SER A 265 7.44 6.82 11.30
C SER A 265 6.05 7.47 11.32
N ASN A 266 6.01 8.80 11.32
CA ASN A 266 4.78 9.60 11.30
C ASN A 266 4.67 10.41 9.99
N GLY A 267 3.52 10.35 9.32
CA GLY A 267 3.29 11.04 8.05
C GLY A 267 3.41 12.58 8.10
N VAL A 268 3.10 13.20 9.23
CA VAL A 268 3.25 14.66 9.44
C VAL A 268 4.74 15.02 9.48
N LEU A 269 5.53 14.31 10.29
CA LEU A 269 6.99 14.48 10.38
C LEU A 269 7.67 14.24 9.02
N VAL A 270 7.22 13.21 8.29
CA VAL A 270 7.72 12.87 6.95
C VAL A 270 7.44 13.99 5.93
N LEU A 271 6.25 14.59 5.93
CA LEU A 271 5.95 15.72 5.03
C LEU A 271 6.67 17.01 5.46
N GLU A 272 6.71 17.32 6.75
CA GLU A 272 7.43 18.48 7.29
C GLU A 272 8.91 18.45 6.90
N HIS A 273 9.58 17.33 7.14
CA HIS A 273 10.99 17.13 6.79
C HIS A 273 11.24 17.15 5.27
N PHE A 274 10.39 16.50 4.47
CA PHE A 274 10.61 16.36 3.02
C PHE A 274 10.28 17.63 2.23
N LEU A 275 9.30 18.43 2.67
CA LEU A 275 8.87 19.66 1.99
C LEU A 275 9.49 20.93 2.59
N GLY A 276 9.98 20.88 3.83
CA GLY A 276 10.49 22.06 4.54
C GLY A 276 9.38 23.07 4.90
N CYS A 277 8.14 22.59 5.04
CA CYS A 277 7.00 23.38 5.52
C CYS A 277 6.92 23.37 7.05
N THR A 278 5.90 24.01 7.62
CA THR A 278 5.61 23.97 9.06
C THR A 278 4.71 22.79 9.45
N THR A 279 4.78 22.33 10.70
CA THR A 279 3.98 21.21 11.23
C THR A 279 2.47 21.35 10.94
N PRO A 280 1.82 22.52 11.09
CA PRO A 280 0.40 22.68 10.72
C PRO A 280 0.12 22.55 9.22
N GLU A 281 1.05 22.97 8.35
CA GLU A 281 0.93 22.79 6.89
C GLU A 281 1.12 21.31 6.50
N ALA A 282 2.05 20.61 7.16
CA ALA A 282 2.21 19.18 7.02
C ALA A 282 0.96 18.41 7.50
N ALA A 283 0.36 18.80 8.62
CA ALA A 283 -0.87 18.19 9.14
C ALA A 283 -2.08 18.35 8.21
N GLU A 284 -2.32 19.56 7.68
CA GLU A 284 -3.39 19.74 6.67
C GLU A 284 -3.09 19.01 5.35
N ALA A 285 -1.81 18.88 4.96
CA ALA A 285 -1.42 18.06 3.80
C ALA A 285 -1.68 16.55 4.03
N VAL A 286 -1.41 16.03 5.23
CA VAL A 286 -1.80 14.67 5.63
C VAL A 286 -3.32 14.50 5.63
N ASN A 287 -4.10 15.51 6.05
CA ASN A 287 -5.56 15.47 6.03
C ASN A 287 -6.17 15.52 4.60
N ASP A 288 -5.63 16.34 3.69
CA ASP A 288 -6.04 16.35 2.27
C ASP A 288 -5.67 15.01 1.60
N LEU A 289 -4.53 14.38 1.97
CA LEU A 289 -4.17 13.02 1.53
C LEU A 289 -5.15 11.97 2.08
N LEU A 290 -5.36 11.92 3.40
CA LEU A 290 -6.33 11.04 4.09
C LEU A 290 -7.72 11.12 3.44
N THR A 291 -8.19 12.34 3.18
CA THR A 291 -9.45 12.61 2.48
C THR A 291 -9.46 12.01 1.06
N SER A 292 -8.36 12.13 0.32
CA SER A 292 -8.21 11.50 -1.00
C SER A 292 -8.19 9.97 -0.94
N ARG A 293 -7.60 9.36 0.10
CA ARG A 293 -7.61 7.90 0.30
C ARG A 293 -9.01 7.38 0.57
N LEU A 294 -9.74 8.05 1.47
CA LEU A 294 -11.14 7.73 1.76
C LEU A 294 -12.03 7.85 0.52
N GLN A 295 -11.85 8.90 -0.30
CA GLN A 295 -12.58 9.04 -1.57
C GLN A 295 -12.26 7.93 -2.58
N GLN A 296 -11.01 7.44 -2.65
CA GLN A 296 -10.70 6.26 -3.46
C GLN A 296 -11.40 5.01 -2.90
N PHE A 297 -11.37 4.78 -1.58
CA PHE A 297 -12.08 3.67 -0.96
C PHE A 297 -13.58 3.69 -1.30
N GLU A 298 -14.26 4.85 -1.18
CA GLU A 298 -15.67 4.99 -1.57
C GLU A 298 -15.89 4.64 -3.06
N ASN A 299 -15.05 5.16 -3.96
CA ASN A 299 -15.16 4.91 -5.39
C ASN A 299 -14.96 3.42 -5.73
N THR A 300 -13.90 2.80 -5.21
CA THR A 300 -13.56 1.40 -5.47
C THR A 300 -14.68 0.48 -4.94
N ALA A 301 -15.20 0.76 -3.73
CA ALA A 301 -16.33 0.03 -3.16
C ALA A 301 -17.62 0.13 -4.01
N LEU A 302 -17.93 1.33 -4.53
CA LEU A 302 -19.18 1.59 -5.26
C LEU A 302 -19.12 1.28 -6.77
N THR A 303 -17.93 1.16 -7.37
CA THR A 303 -17.77 1.03 -8.83
C THR A 303 -16.91 -0.15 -9.28
N GLU A 304 -15.78 -0.42 -8.62
CA GLU A 304 -14.85 -1.48 -9.04
C GLU A 304 -15.24 -2.86 -8.49
N LEU A 305 -15.74 -2.93 -7.24
CA LEU A 305 -16.18 -4.20 -6.64
C LEU A 305 -17.44 -4.81 -7.27
N PRO A 306 -18.48 -4.04 -7.67
CA PRO A 306 -19.62 -4.60 -8.41
C PRO A 306 -19.20 -5.15 -9.78
N ALA A 307 -18.25 -4.49 -10.47
CA ALA A 307 -17.70 -4.98 -11.72
C ALA A 307 -16.88 -6.27 -11.53
N LEU A 308 -16.03 -6.32 -10.48
CA LEU A 308 -15.29 -7.52 -10.09
C LEU A 308 -16.23 -8.70 -9.79
N SER A 309 -17.34 -8.46 -9.09
CA SER A 309 -18.33 -9.49 -8.77
C SER A 309 -18.94 -10.11 -10.02
N ALA A 310 -19.36 -9.27 -10.98
CA ALA A 310 -19.90 -9.71 -12.26
C ALA A 310 -18.85 -10.44 -13.13
N GLU A 311 -17.59 -9.97 -13.12
CA GLU A 311 -16.48 -10.59 -13.84
C GLU A 311 -16.13 -12.00 -13.32
N TYR A 312 -16.06 -12.17 -12.00
CA TYR A 312 -15.66 -13.42 -11.35
C TYR A 312 -16.84 -14.36 -11.05
N GLY A 313 -18.04 -14.00 -11.52
CA GLY A 313 -19.27 -14.77 -11.37
C GLY A 313 -19.57 -15.11 -9.91
N LEU A 314 -19.40 -14.15 -8.99
CA LEU A 314 -19.63 -14.38 -7.57
C LEU A 314 -21.11 -14.74 -7.31
N ASP A 315 -21.36 -15.74 -6.47
CA ASP A 315 -22.72 -16.14 -6.13
C ASP A 315 -23.39 -15.15 -5.13
N PRO A 316 -24.70 -15.28 -4.81
CA PRO A 316 -25.37 -14.37 -3.89
C PRO A 316 -24.81 -14.35 -2.46
N ALA A 317 -24.24 -15.46 -1.97
CA ALA A 317 -23.62 -15.56 -0.65
C ALA A 317 -22.22 -14.94 -0.65
N GLU A 318 -21.44 -15.15 -1.71
CA GLU A 318 -20.13 -14.50 -1.92
C GLU A 318 -20.27 -12.99 -2.08
N ASN A 319 -21.30 -12.52 -2.80
CA ASN A 319 -21.67 -11.11 -2.86
C ASN A 319 -22.04 -10.55 -1.49
N ALA A 320 -22.81 -11.29 -0.69
CA ALA A 320 -23.17 -10.87 0.67
C ALA A 320 -21.95 -10.83 1.61
N ALA A 321 -20.98 -11.74 1.46
CA ALA A 321 -19.73 -11.72 2.20
C ALA A 321 -18.88 -10.50 1.80
N LEU A 322 -18.67 -10.27 0.50
CA LEU A 322 -17.97 -9.09 -0.02
C LEU A 322 -18.61 -7.78 0.47
N ALA A 323 -19.94 -7.68 0.48
CA ALA A 323 -20.66 -6.53 1.00
C ALA A 323 -20.48 -6.35 2.51
N ARG A 324 -20.51 -7.43 3.31
CA ARG A 324 -20.24 -7.37 4.76
C ARG A 324 -18.80 -6.95 5.05
N TYR A 325 -17.82 -7.47 4.32
CA TYR A 325 -16.41 -7.09 4.45
C TYR A 325 -16.21 -5.59 4.19
N VAL A 326 -16.74 -5.07 3.07
CA VAL A 326 -16.68 -3.64 2.73
C VAL A 326 -17.38 -2.80 3.80
N LYS A 327 -18.56 -3.23 4.29
CA LYS A 327 -19.30 -2.54 5.36
C LYS A 327 -18.49 -2.51 6.66
N GLY A 328 -17.81 -3.60 7.02
CA GLY A 328 -16.94 -3.68 8.18
C GLY A 328 -15.74 -2.74 8.08
N LEU A 329 -15.06 -2.66 6.93
CA LEU A 329 -13.98 -1.68 6.73
C LEU A 329 -14.47 -0.22 6.83
N GLN A 330 -15.73 0.06 6.42
CA GLN A 330 -16.36 1.37 6.63
C GLN A 330 -16.62 1.68 8.10
N ASP A 331 -17.18 0.74 8.86
CA ASP A 331 -17.38 0.92 10.31
C ASP A 331 -16.04 1.06 11.04
N TRP A 332 -15.02 0.30 10.63
CA TRP A 332 -13.68 0.42 11.18
C TRP A 332 -13.13 1.83 11.01
N GLN A 333 -13.23 2.42 9.82
CA GLN A 333 -12.75 3.79 9.57
C GLN A 333 -13.45 4.86 10.42
N SER A 334 -14.79 4.80 10.51
CA SER A 334 -15.54 5.76 11.31
C SER A 334 -15.39 5.53 12.81
N GLY A 335 -15.40 4.27 13.25
CA GLY A 335 -15.26 3.87 14.64
C GLY A 335 -13.86 4.14 15.20
N GLY A 336 -12.82 3.87 14.41
CA GLY A 336 -11.45 4.23 14.74
C GLY A 336 -11.29 5.73 14.94
N HIS A 337 -11.96 6.58 14.16
CA HIS A 337 -11.98 8.02 14.36
C HIS A 337 -12.63 8.44 15.70
N GLU A 338 -13.80 7.86 16.04
CA GLU A 338 -14.45 8.14 17.33
C GLU A 338 -13.59 7.71 18.54
N TRP A 339 -12.82 6.63 18.43
CA TRP A 339 -11.91 6.22 19.50
C TRP A 339 -10.68 7.15 19.62
N HIS A 340 -10.07 7.57 18.51
CA HIS A 340 -8.96 8.56 18.55
C HIS A 340 -9.39 9.90 19.19
N LEU A 341 -10.66 10.30 19.03
CA LEU A 341 -11.27 11.47 19.68
C LEU A 341 -11.52 11.31 21.20
N ARG A 342 -11.26 10.13 21.80
CA ARG A 342 -11.62 9.81 23.20
C ARG A 342 -10.54 9.12 24.02
N SER A 343 -9.69 8.30 23.41
CA SER A 343 -8.63 7.56 24.12
C SER A 343 -7.55 8.50 24.67
N SER A 344 -6.94 8.15 25.79
CA SER A 344 -5.85 8.93 26.41
C SER A 344 -4.55 8.96 25.60
N ARG A 345 -4.39 8.08 24.60
CA ARG A 345 -3.16 7.93 23.80
C ARG A 345 -2.88 9.08 22.81
N TYR A 346 -3.76 10.08 22.68
CA TYR A 346 -3.79 10.99 21.53
C TYR A 346 -3.97 12.47 21.89
N MET A 347 -3.45 13.37 21.06
CA MET A 347 -3.63 14.83 21.15
C MET A 347 -5.05 15.25 20.69
N ASN A 348 -6.06 14.96 21.52
CA ASN A 348 -7.48 15.20 21.24
C ASN A 348 -8.14 16.28 22.12
N GLU A 349 -7.37 17.05 22.90
CA GLU A 349 -7.93 18.16 23.69
C GLU A 349 -8.68 19.16 22.79
N GLY A 350 -9.86 19.60 23.23
CA GLY A 350 -10.71 20.53 22.47
C GLY A 350 -11.55 19.90 21.35
N ALA A 351 -11.22 18.69 20.87
CA ALA A 351 -11.88 18.10 19.69
C ALA A 351 -13.37 17.76 19.91
N VAL A 352 -13.71 17.13 21.05
CA VAL A 352 -15.10 16.73 21.37
C VAL A 352 -16.00 17.94 21.64
N SER A 353 -15.44 19.06 22.13
CA SER A 353 -16.19 20.28 22.48
C SER A 353 -16.77 21.05 21.29
N GLY A 354 -16.34 20.78 20.05
CA GLY A 354 -16.73 21.57 18.88
C GLY A 354 -18.15 21.35 18.33
N VAL A 355 -18.72 20.16 18.50
CA VAL A 355 -19.93 19.74 17.75
C VAL A 355 -21.05 19.15 18.63
N ALA A 356 -20.72 18.36 19.64
CA ALA A 356 -21.71 17.57 20.40
C ALA A 356 -22.72 18.41 21.23
N ALA A 357 -22.30 19.60 21.68
CA ALA A 357 -23.10 20.46 22.56
C ALA A 357 -24.24 21.23 21.86
N GLY A 358 -24.21 21.35 20.52
CA GLY A 358 -25.13 22.22 19.77
C GLY A 358 -26.31 21.53 19.08
N LEU A 359 -26.26 20.21 18.90
CA LEU A 359 -27.21 19.46 18.04
C LEU A 359 -27.91 18.29 18.73
N THR A 360 -27.59 18.00 19.99
CA THR A 360 -28.31 17.00 20.81
C THR A 360 -29.68 17.50 21.31
N GLY A 361 -30.04 18.76 21.02
CA GLY A 361 -31.34 19.36 21.33
C GLY A 361 -32.13 19.81 20.10
N VAL A 362 -33.34 19.27 19.95
CA VAL A 362 -34.50 19.85 19.22
C VAL A 362 -34.43 19.92 17.68
N LEU A 363 -33.28 19.78 17.01
CA LEU A 363 -33.21 19.74 15.54
C LEU A 363 -32.81 18.35 14.99
N GLY A 364 -33.71 17.74 14.21
CA GLY A 364 -33.59 16.35 13.76
C GLY A 364 -32.60 16.09 12.61
N THR A 365 -32.49 14.80 12.25
CA THR A 365 -31.53 14.23 11.27
C THR A 365 -31.39 14.99 9.94
N SER A 366 -32.45 15.64 9.46
CA SER A 366 -32.44 16.51 8.28
C SER A 366 -31.33 17.59 8.32
N ALA A 367 -30.99 18.11 9.51
CA ALA A 367 -29.93 19.10 9.66
C ALA A 367 -28.53 18.49 9.40
N ALA A 368 -28.27 17.28 9.89
CA ALA A 368 -27.01 16.56 9.64
C ALA A 368 -26.83 16.24 8.15
N HIS A 369 -27.91 15.83 7.46
CA HIS A 369 -27.88 15.63 6.00
C HIS A 369 -27.57 16.92 5.23
N LEU A 370 -28.08 18.08 5.67
CA LEU A 370 -27.76 19.37 5.05
C LEU A 370 -26.29 19.80 5.28
N VAL A 371 -25.73 19.56 6.46
CA VAL A 371 -24.30 19.81 6.74
C VAL A 371 -23.41 18.89 5.90
N ALA A 372 -23.75 17.61 5.77
CA ALA A 372 -23.03 16.68 4.89
C ALA A 372 -23.13 17.08 3.39
N ALA A 373 -24.28 17.60 2.96
CA ALA A 373 -24.51 18.02 1.58
C ALA A 373 -23.92 19.40 1.19
N LEU A 374 -23.59 20.26 2.17
CA LEU A 374 -23.15 21.65 1.91
C LEU A 374 -21.79 22.02 2.56
N GLY A 375 -21.28 21.20 3.49
CA GLY A 375 -20.03 21.43 4.23
C GLY A 375 -18.75 21.07 3.48
N LYS A 376 -17.63 20.93 4.21
CA LYS A 376 -16.35 20.47 3.64
C LYS A 376 -16.45 19.11 2.92
N PRO A 377 -17.25 18.11 3.33
CA PRO A 377 -17.43 16.87 2.55
C PRO A 377 -17.89 17.12 1.11
N ALA A 378 -18.85 18.03 0.91
CA ALA A 378 -19.27 18.45 -0.42
C ALA A 378 -18.18 19.23 -1.16
N ARG A 379 -17.42 20.11 -0.48
CA ARG A 379 -16.30 20.86 -1.09
C ARG A 379 -15.12 19.96 -1.48
N ALA A 380 -14.84 18.91 -0.72
CA ALA A 380 -13.79 17.93 -1.02
C ALA A 380 -14.18 17.02 -2.19
N ARG A 381 -15.45 16.55 -2.22
CA ARG A 381 -16.04 15.86 -3.37
C ARG A 381 -16.04 16.76 -4.62
N LEU A 382 -16.36 18.05 -4.47
CA LEU A 382 -16.20 19.02 -5.56
C LEU A 382 -14.73 19.12 -5.99
N ARG A 383 -13.77 19.37 -5.10
CA ARG A 383 -12.33 19.49 -5.45
C ARG A 383 -11.85 18.33 -6.33
N ALA A 384 -12.20 17.09 -5.99
CA ALA A 384 -11.84 15.89 -6.74
C ALA A 384 -12.43 15.86 -8.17
N HIS A 385 -13.65 16.37 -8.36
CA HIS A 385 -14.32 16.43 -9.67
C HIS A 385 -14.10 17.76 -10.43
N THR A 386 -13.72 18.85 -9.75
CA THR A 386 -13.42 20.16 -10.33
C THR A 386 -11.93 20.35 -10.56
N ARG A 387 -11.23 19.30 -11.02
CA ARG A 387 -9.91 19.45 -11.64
C ARG A 387 -10.09 20.35 -12.85
N ARG A 388 -9.79 21.64 -12.71
CA ARG A 388 -9.73 22.58 -13.84
C ARG A 388 -8.79 21.95 -14.88
N PRO A 389 -9.23 21.76 -16.15
CA PRO A 389 -8.29 21.51 -17.23
C PRO A 389 -7.22 22.60 -17.20
N HIS A 390 -5.97 22.22 -17.48
CA HIS A 390 -4.83 23.14 -17.39
C HIS A 390 -5.14 24.40 -18.21
N THR A 391 -5.07 25.57 -17.57
CA THR A 391 -5.15 26.84 -18.29
C THR A 391 -4.02 26.86 -19.32
N HIS A 392 -4.31 27.28 -20.54
CA HIS A 392 -3.30 27.31 -21.60
C HIS A 392 -2.42 28.56 -21.40
N GLU A 393 -1.44 28.47 -20.50
CA GLU A 393 -0.63 29.61 -20.04
C GLU A 393 0.50 30.00 -21.01
N GLY A 394 0.51 29.39 -22.21
CA GLY A 394 1.49 29.60 -23.26
C GLY A 394 2.30 28.32 -23.55
N PRO A 395 3.26 28.37 -24.49
CA PRO A 395 4.18 27.26 -24.73
C PRO A 395 5.12 27.10 -23.53
N SER A 396 5.29 25.86 -23.05
CA SER A 396 6.23 25.55 -21.97
C SER A 396 7.66 25.91 -22.37
N LEU A 397 8.24 26.91 -21.70
CA LEU A 397 9.65 27.24 -21.83
C LEU A 397 10.49 26.15 -21.16
N LEU A 398 11.02 25.23 -21.96
CA LEU A 398 11.93 24.20 -21.48
C LEU A 398 13.26 24.85 -21.01
N PRO A 399 13.79 24.47 -19.83
CA PRO A 399 15.10 24.93 -19.38
C PRO A 399 16.23 24.30 -20.20
N ASP A 400 17.43 24.88 -20.16
CA ASP A 400 18.63 24.25 -20.69
C ASP A 400 18.97 22.99 -19.88
N PHE A 401 18.80 21.82 -20.50
CA PHE A 401 19.09 20.52 -19.87
C PHE A 401 20.58 20.16 -19.98
N THR A 402 21.31 20.22 -18.86
CA THR A 402 22.70 19.74 -18.78
C THR A 402 22.77 18.21 -18.79
N LEU A 403 22.82 17.61 -19.97
CA LEU A 403 23.08 16.18 -20.16
C LEU A 403 24.59 15.88 -20.08
N GLY A 404 25.00 15.16 -19.03
CA GLY A 404 26.39 14.74 -18.82
C GLY A 404 26.88 13.59 -19.72
N TYR A 405 26.04 13.11 -20.64
CA TYR A 405 26.33 12.01 -21.57
C TYR A 405 26.26 12.55 -23.01
N PRO A 406 27.31 12.40 -23.83
CA PRO A 406 27.28 12.84 -25.22
C PRO A 406 26.36 11.95 -26.06
N LEU A 407 25.60 12.56 -26.96
CA LEU A 407 24.76 11.84 -27.91
C LEU A 407 25.63 11.20 -29.00
N GLY A 408 25.56 9.88 -29.13
CA GLY A 408 25.88 9.16 -30.36
C GLY A 408 24.63 8.99 -31.22
N LEU A 409 24.80 8.76 -32.53
CA LEU A 409 23.72 8.36 -33.44
C LEU A 409 24.22 7.23 -34.34
N SER A 410 23.47 6.13 -34.43
CA SER A 410 23.82 5.03 -35.33
C SER A 410 23.81 5.48 -36.81
N PRO A 411 24.84 5.12 -37.60
CA PRO A 411 24.91 5.47 -39.02
C PRO A 411 23.82 4.79 -39.87
N HIS A 412 23.04 3.87 -39.29
CA HIS A 412 21.97 3.15 -39.96
C HIS A 412 20.60 3.83 -39.86
N HIS A 413 20.47 4.98 -39.17
CA HIS A 413 19.21 5.74 -38.99
C HIS A 413 18.35 5.82 -40.26
N ALA A 414 18.90 6.32 -41.37
CA ALA A 414 18.13 6.52 -42.60
C ALA A 414 17.57 5.22 -43.19
N ARG A 415 18.30 4.10 -43.06
CA ARG A 415 17.82 2.77 -43.47
C ARG A 415 16.69 2.29 -42.55
N ALA A 416 16.88 2.38 -41.24
CA ALA A 416 15.87 1.99 -40.25
C ALA A 416 14.58 2.82 -40.37
N ARG A 417 14.68 4.11 -40.69
CA ARG A 417 13.52 5.00 -40.90
C ARG A 417 12.67 4.57 -42.09
N THR A 418 13.27 4.28 -43.24
CA THR A 418 12.52 3.75 -44.41
C THR A 418 11.93 2.37 -44.10
N ALA A 419 12.71 1.49 -43.48
CA ALA A 419 12.28 0.13 -43.16
C ALA A 419 11.06 0.11 -42.21
N SER A 420 11.06 0.91 -41.13
CA SER A 420 9.97 0.92 -40.14
C SER A 420 8.69 1.56 -40.68
N VAL A 421 8.78 2.60 -41.53
CA VAL A 421 7.60 3.19 -42.18
C VAL A 421 6.97 2.20 -43.18
N ASP A 422 7.79 1.56 -44.03
CA ASP A 422 7.28 0.56 -44.97
C ASP A 422 6.82 -0.72 -44.26
N TRP A 423 7.33 -1.00 -43.05
CA TRP A 423 6.80 -2.06 -42.18
C TRP A 423 5.43 -1.68 -41.61
N ALA A 424 5.25 -0.46 -41.11
CA ALA A 424 3.97 0.01 -40.57
C ALA A 424 2.87 0.01 -41.63
N GLU A 425 3.21 0.36 -42.87
CA GLU A 425 2.35 0.22 -44.06
C GLU A 425 1.93 -1.25 -44.27
N ARG A 426 2.87 -2.19 -44.29
CA ARG A 426 2.59 -3.64 -44.46
C ARG A 426 1.70 -4.22 -43.35
N MET A 427 1.78 -3.67 -42.14
CA MET A 427 0.96 -4.09 -40.99
C MET A 427 -0.37 -3.32 -40.88
N GLY A 428 -0.63 -2.36 -41.77
CA GLY A 428 -1.88 -1.58 -41.83
C GLY A 428 -2.01 -0.47 -40.78
N LEU A 429 -0.92 -0.09 -40.10
CA LEU A 429 -0.93 0.95 -39.05
C LEU A 429 -1.12 2.37 -39.61
N LEU A 430 -1.00 2.57 -40.92
CA LEU A 430 -1.06 3.89 -41.58
C LEU A 430 -2.42 4.16 -42.24
N HIS A 431 -3.49 3.56 -41.70
CA HIS A 431 -4.81 3.52 -42.34
C HIS A 431 -5.97 3.97 -41.42
N ASP A 432 -5.73 4.35 -40.16
CA ASP A 432 -6.77 4.77 -39.20
C ASP A 432 -6.38 5.98 -38.33
N ILE A 433 -5.65 5.79 -37.23
CA ILE A 433 -5.23 6.86 -36.31
C ILE A 433 -3.96 7.56 -36.79
N TRP A 434 -3.08 6.81 -37.45
CA TRP A 434 -1.84 7.26 -38.03
C TRP A 434 -1.90 7.23 -39.55
N ASP A 435 -0.99 7.98 -40.15
CA ASP A 435 -0.74 8.10 -41.58
C ASP A 435 0.77 8.22 -41.79
N ARG A 436 1.21 8.15 -43.04
CA ARG A 436 2.64 8.16 -43.38
C ARG A 436 3.34 9.46 -42.98
N GLU A 437 2.68 10.61 -43.10
CA GLU A 437 3.26 11.91 -42.73
C GLU A 437 3.52 12.00 -41.22
N LYS A 438 2.58 11.54 -40.40
CA LYS A 438 2.78 11.41 -38.94
C LYS A 438 3.97 10.51 -38.61
N LEU A 439 4.02 9.29 -39.13
CA LEU A 439 5.08 8.34 -38.76
C LEU A 439 6.46 8.81 -39.24
N GLU A 440 6.54 9.35 -40.45
CA GLU A 440 7.77 9.98 -40.94
C GLU A 440 8.18 11.18 -40.07
N GLY A 441 7.22 11.94 -39.54
CA GLY A 441 7.45 13.05 -38.61
C GLY A 441 7.81 12.65 -37.17
N TYR A 442 7.36 11.48 -36.69
CA TYR A 442 7.73 10.95 -35.37
C TYR A 442 9.16 10.39 -35.33
N ASP A 443 9.63 9.83 -36.44
CA ASP A 443 10.98 9.28 -36.64
C ASP A 443 11.48 8.41 -35.46
N PHE A 444 10.74 7.34 -35.14
CA PHE A 444 11.16 6.40 -34.09
C PHE A 444 12.51 5.73 -34.38
N ALA A 445 12.96 5.71 -35.65
CA ALA A 445 14.30 5.29 -36.00
C ALA A 445 15.39 6.25 -35.50
N LEU A 446 15.13 7.57 -35.44
CA LEU A 446 16.03 8.54 -34.81
C LEU A 446 16.12 8.29 -33.29
N CYS A 447 14.99 7.97 -32.67
CA CYS A 447 14.95 7.56 -31.26
C CYS A 447 15.80 6.29 -31.02
N SER A 448 15.58 5.24 -31.82
CA SER A 448 16.42 4.03 -31.80
C SER A 448 17.90 4.34 -32.01
N ALA A 449 18.25 5.22 -32.95
CA ALA A 449 19.64 5.54 -33.28
C ALA A 449 20.38 6.29 -32.17
N GLY A 450 19.66 7.04 -31.33
CA GLY A 450 20.21 7.69 -30.13
C GLY A 450 20.20 6.81 -28.87
N LEU A 451 19.34 5.80 -28.83
CA LEU A 451 19.28 4.81 -27.75
C LEU A 451 20.35 3.71 -27.89
N ASP A 452 20.61 3.27 -29.12
CA ASP A 452 21.68 2.32 -29.45
C ASP A 452 22.48 2.79 -30.68
N PRO A 453 23.53 3.61 -30.47
CA PRO A 453 24.34 4.14 -31.56
C PRO A 453 25.31 3.13 -32.17
N ASP A 454 25.59 2.01 -31.49
CA ASP A 454 26.49 0.95 -31.94
C ASP A 454 25.76 -0.25 -32.58
N ALA A 455 24.41 -0.26 -32.55
CA ALA A 455 23.57 -1.28 -33.17
C ALA A 455 23.88 -1.51 -34.66
N SER A 456 23.85 -2.77 -35.08
CA SER A 456 23.83 -3.12 -36.51
C SER A 456 22.54 -2.62 -37.18
N ALA A 457 22.55 -2.55 -38.51
CA ALA A 457 21.40 -2.05 -39.27
C ALA A 457 20.13 -2.87 -38.99
N GLU A 458 20.25 -4.19 -38.89
CA GLU A 458 19.14 -5.12 -38.64
C GLU A 458 18.62 -5.03 -37.19
N GLU A 459 19.49 -4.75 -36.22
CA GLU A 459 19.09 -4.50 -34.82
C GLU A 459 18.39 -3.13 -34.68
N LEU A 460 18.85 -2.12 -35.42
CA LEU A 460 18.26 -0.79 -35.44
C LEU A 460 16.89 -0.77 -36.14
N GLU A 461 16.74 -1.50 -37.25
CA GLU A 461 15.45 -1.72 -37.93
C GLU A 461 14.43 -2.33 -36.96
N LEU A 462 14.79 -3.45 -36.30
CA LEU A 462 13.89 -4.11 -35.36
C LEU A 462 13.55 -3.24 -34.14
N SER A 463 14.51 -2.43 -33.65
CA SER A 463 14.27 -1.43 -32.59
C SER A 463 13.24 -0.38 -33.03
N ALA A 464 13.37 0.14 -34.26
CA ALA A 464 12.45 1.12 -34.82
C ALA A 464 11.05 0.54 -35.05
N GLU A 465 10.93 -0.72 -35.48
CA GLU A 465 9.65 -1.44 -35.59
C GLU A 465 8.97 -1.60 -34.21
N TRP A 466 9.72 -2.00 -33.16
CA TRP A 466 9.18 -2.13 -31.80
C TRP A 466 8.71 -0.80 -31.20
N LEU A 467 9.46 0.29 -31.39
CA LEU A 467 9.03 1.62 -30.94
C LEU A 467 7.79 2.09 -31.72
N THR A 468 7.75 1.87 -33.03
CA THR A 468 6.60 2.19 -33.90
C THR A 468 5.33 1.47 -33.40
N TRP A 469 5.43 0.17 -33.10
CA TRP A 469 4.32 -0.61 -32.54
C TRP A 469 3.89 -0.11 -31.15
N GLY A 470 4.84 0.10 -30.25
CA GLY A 470 4.59 0.49 -28.87
C GLY A 470 3.88 1.85 -28.77
N THR A 471 4.36 2.86 -29.51
CA THR A 471 3.74 4.19 -29.51
C THR A 471 2.43 4.22 -30.30
N TYR A 472 2.25 3.38 -31.32
CA TYR A 472 0.93 3.20 -31.95
C TYR A 472 -0.09 2.70 -30.93
N GLY A 473 0.28 1.73 -30.08
CA GLY A 473 -0.57 1.23 -29.01
C GLY A 473 -0.94 2.31 -27.98
N ASP A 474 0.01 3.18 -27.63
CA ASP A 474 -0.18 4.28 -26.67
C ASP A 474 -1.16 5.35 -27.20
N ASP A 475 -1.18 5.63 -28.50
CA ASP A 475 -2.22 6.47 -29.13
C ASP A 475 -3.56 5.71 -29.32
N TYR A 476 -3.52 4.44 -29.72
CA TYR A 476 -4.71 3.66 -30.07
C TYR A 476 -5.65 3.46 -28.87
N TYR A 477 -5.13 3.11 -27.70
CA TYR A 477 -5.96 2.81 -26.53
C TYR A 477 -6.79 4.03 -26.05
N PRO A 478 -6.22 5.23 -25.86
CA PRO A 478 -6.97 6.44 -25.54
C PRO A 478 -7.95 6.86 -26.62
N LEU A 479 -7.60 6.72 -27.90
CA LEU A 479 -8.45 7.13 -29.02
C LEU A 479 -9.67 6.22 -29.19
N VAL A 480 -9.44 4.90 -29.20
CA VAL A 480 -10.46 3.89 -29.55
C VAL A 480 -11.28 3.45 -28.33
N PHE A 481 -10.68 3.39 -27.13
CA PHE A 481 -11.39 2.95 -25.92
C PHE A 481 -11.53 4.04 -24.87
N GLY A 482 -10.50 4.86 -24.66
CA GLY A 482 -10.51 5.91 -23.63
C GLY A 482 -11.58 6.99 -23.85
N ARG A 483 -11.75 7.45 -25.10
CA ARG A 483 -12.78 8.42 -25.49
C ARG A 483 -14.22 7.91 -25.31
N PRO A 484 -14.63 6.74 -25.84
CA PRO A 484 -15.97 6.19 -25.60
C PRO A 484 -16.14 5.56 -24.20
N ARG A 485 -15.04 5.32 -23.47
CA ARG A 485 -14.97 4.61 -22.17
C ARG A 485 -15.30 3.12 -22.26
N ASP A 486 -15.01 2.49 -23.40
CA ASP A 486 -15.23 1.06 -23.64
C ASP A 486 -14.08 0.21 -23.05
N LEU A 487 -14.08 0.09 -21.72
CA LEU A 487 -13.15 -0.78 -20.98
C LEU A 487 -13.32 -2.28 -21.32
N PRO A 488 -14.53 -2.82 -21.55
CA PRO A 488 -14.69 -4.19 -22.03
C PRO A 488 -13.95 -4.47 -23.35
N ALA A 489 -14.08 -3.60 -24.37
CA ALA A 489 -13.37 -3.77 -25.63
C ALA A 489 -11.86 -3.55 -25.48
N ALA A 490 -11.42 -2.59 -24.64
CA ALA A 490 -10.00 -2.40 -24.33
C ALA A 490 -9.36 -3.67 -23.76
N ARG A 491 -10.06 -4.33 -22.82
CA ARG A 491 -9.61 -5.61 -22.26
C ARG A 491 -9.63 -6.72 -23.30
N ALA A 492 -10.71 -6.84 -24.09
CA ALA A 492 -10.82 -7.86 -25.12
C ALA A 492 -9.66 -7.78 -26.13
N LEU A 493 -9.22 -6.57 -26.51
CA LEU A 493 -8.00 -6.39 -27.29
C LEU A 493 -6.74 -6.78 -26.50
N HIS A 494 -6.62 -6.38 -25.24
CA HIS A 494 -5.45 -6.70 -24.41
C HIS A 494 -5.21 -8.21 -24.30
N GLU A 495 -6.24 -9.01 -24.01
CA GLU A 495 -6.12 -10.48 -23.94
C GLU A 495 -5.69 -11.08 -25.30
N ARG A 496 -6.16 -10.51 -26.43
CA ARG A 496 -5.74 -10.94 -27.78
C ARG A 496 -4.29 -10.55 -28.09
N LEU A 497 -3.82 -9.38 -27.66
CA LEU A 497 -2.42 -8.99 -27.78
C LEU A 497 -1.50 -9.88 -26.93
N LEU A 498 -1.93 -10.29 -25.74
CA LEU A 498 -1.20 -11.29 -24.94
C LEU A 498 -1.13 -12.65 -25.67
N ALA A 499 -2.20 -13.09 -26.32
CA ALA A 499 -2.20 -14.30 -27.14
C ALA A 499 -1.26 -14.21 -28.38
N CYS A 500 -0.98 -13.01 -28.88
CA CYS A 500 -0.01 -12.76 -29.96
C CYS A 500 1.47 -12.82 -29.50
N MET A 501 1.76 -13.08 -28.22
CA MET A 501 3.12 -13.20 -27.67
C MET A 501 3.44 -14.59 -27.06
N PRO A 502 3.27 -15.71 -27.79
CA PRO A 502 3.54 -17.05 -27.27
C PRO A 502 5.05 -17.30 -27.10
N LEU A 503 5.53 -17.29 -25.84
CA LEU A 503 6.93 -17.48 -25.48
C LEU A 503 7.51 -18.87 -25.86
N ALA A 504 6.66 -19.88 -26.07
CA ALA A 504 7.08 -21.25 -26.38
C ALA A 504 7.30 -21.49 -27.89
N ASP A 505 6.50 -20.85 -28.74
CA ASP A 505 6.65 -20.88 -30.20
C ASP A 505 6.06 -19.59 -30.82
N PRO A 506 6.90 -18.57 -31.08
CA PRO A 506 6.47 -17.33 -31.73
C PRO A 506 5.79 -17.51 -33.08
N ALA A 507 6.05 -18.60 -33.82
CA ALA A 507 5.43 -18.82 -35.13
C ALA A 507 3.90 -19.01 -35.05
N LEU A 508 3.37 -19.35 -33.88
CA LEU A 508 1.92 -19.43 -33.65
C LEU A 508 1.24 -18.06 -33.59
N ALA A 509 1.97 -16.97 -33.31
CA ALA A 509 1.43 -15.62 -33.11
C ALA A 509 0.58 -15.13 -34.29
N ALA A 510 1.02 -15.42 -35.52
CA ALA A 510 0.34 -15.05 -36.75
C ALA A 510 -1.09 -15.64 -36.90
N GLY A 511 -1.46 -16.65 -36.11
CA GLY A 511 -2.80 -17.25 -36.09
C GLY A 511 -3.83 -16.52 -35.19
N PHE A 512 -3.42 -15.56 -34.36
CA PHE A 512 -4.30 -14.89 -33.40
C PHE A 512 -4.72 -13.46 -33.81
N ALA A 513 -3.95 -12.84 -34.71
CA ALA A 513 -4.16 -11.47 -35.15
C ALA A 513 -5.32 -11.31 -36.14
N GLY A 514 -6.09 -10.23 -35.97
CA GLY A 514 -7.23 -9.86 -36.83
C GLY A 514 -7.51 -8.35 -36.90
N ALA A 515 -6.62 -7.53 -36.37
CA ALA A 515 -6.61 -6.07 -36.44
C ALA A 515 -5.16 -5.57 -36.62
N PRO A 516 -4.92 -4.37 -37.19
CA PRO A 516 -3.58 -3.88 -37.51
C PRO A 516 -2.57 -3.96 -36.35
N ILE A 517 -2.98 -3.52 -35.15
CA ILE A 517 -2.17 -3.56 -33.92
C ILE A 517 -1.74 -4.98 -33.50
N GLU A 518 -2.46 -6.02 -33.93
CA GLU A 518 -2.18 -7.42 -33.60
C GLU A 518 -1.26 -8.05 -34.66
N HIS A 519 -1.48 -7.73 -35.94
CA HIS A 519 -0.59 -8.13 -37.03
C HIS A 519 0.80 -7.48 -36.88
N ALA A 520 0.82 -6.24 -36.41
CA ALA A 520 2.02 -5.46 -36.16
C ALA A 520 2.84 -5.89 -34.94
N SER A 521 2.45 -6.90 -34.16
CA SER A 521 3.32 -7.39 -33.09
C SER A 521 4.57 -8.04 -33.71
N PRO A 522 5.81 -7.62 -33.39
CA PRO A 522 7.01 -8.17 -34.06
C PRO A 522 7.28 -9.66 -33.80
N THR A 523 6.53 -10.30 -32.89
CA THR A 523 6.49 -11.77 -32.74
C THR A 523 5.69 -12.48 -33.83
N CYS A 524 4.80 -11.79 -34.56
CA CYS A 524 4.00 -12.34 -35.67
C CYS A 524 4.78 -12.47 -37.00
N GLY A 525 5.99 -11.90 -37.10
CA GLY A 525 6.79 -11.90 -38.32
C GLY A 525 7.87 -13.01 -38.39
N PRO A 526 8.45 -13.28 -39.58
CA PRO A 526 9.56 -14.21 -39.73
C PRO A 526 10.87 -13.61 -39.19
N VAL A 527 11.07 -13.73 -37.86
CA VAL A 527 12.20 -13.13 -37.13
C VAL A 527 13.58 -13.55 -37.69
N PRO A 528 14.42 -12.60 -38.13
CA PRO A 528 15.82 -12.87 -38.48
C PRO A 528 16.60 -13.41 -37.27
N ARG A 529 17.44 -14.44 -37.47
CA ARG A 529 18.16 -15.13 -36.38
C ARG A 529 19.34 -14.30 -35.83
N CYS A 530 19.07 -13.28 -35.03
CA CYS A 530 20.11 -12.55 -34.30
C CYS A 530 20.83 -13.47 -33.29
N ARG A 531 22.06 -13.89 -33.63
CA ARG A 531 22.97 -14.56 -32.70
C ARG A 531 23.76 -13.51 -31.91
N TRP A 532 23.43 -13.35 -30.63
CA TRP A 532 24.22 -12.55 -29.69
C TRP A 532 25.65 -13.08 -29.53
N THR A 533 26.58 -12.60 -30.35
CA THR A 533 28.01 -12.88 -30.23
C THR A 533 28.72 -11.76 -29.46
N ARG A 534 29.14 -12.04 -28.22
CA ARG A 534 29.99 -11.12 -27.43
C ARG A 534 31.29 -10.81 -28.17
N SER A 535 31.42 -9.60 -28.70
CA SER A 535 32.71 -9.00 -29.04
C SER A 535 33.46 -8.56 -27.77
N ARG A 536 34.78 -8.43 -27.86
CA ARG A 536 35.66 -7.87 -26.81
C ARG A 536 36.72 -7.02 -27.48
N GLY A 537 36.83 -5.75 -27.09
CA GLY A 537 37.96 -4.90 -27.49
C GLY A 537 37.70 -3.41 -27.30
N PRO A 538 38.46 -2.69 -26.46
CA PRO A 538 38.38 -1.23 -26.37
C PRO A 538 39.26 -0.57 -27.45
N ARG A 539 38.83 0.59 -27.97
CA ARG A 539 39.69 1.54 -28.71
C ARG A 539 39.42 2.98 -28.25
N SER A 540 40.35 3.87 -28.60
CA SER A 540 40.66 5.09 -27.86
C SER A 540 40.07 6.37 -28.44
N ALA A 541 39.92 7.39 -27.60
CA ALA A 541 39.42 8.71 -27.98
C ALA A 541 40.43 9.56 -28.75
N THR A 542 40.00 10.07 -29.91
CA THR A 542 40.52 11.27 -30.60
C THR A 542 39.45 11.76 -31.58
N GLU A 543 39.34 13.10 -31.72
CA GLU A 543 38.65 13.82 -32.81
C GLU A 543 37.11 13.84 -32.89
N TRP A 544 36.45 14.95 -33.28
CA TRP A 544 36.65 16.38 -32.94
C TRP A 544 35.37 17.17 -33.35
N SER A 545 34.84 18.03 -32.47
CA SER A 545 33.92 19.19 -32.73
C SER A 545 32.65 19.11 -33.63
N THR A 546 31.52 19.59 -33.06
CA THR A 546 30.36 20.27 -33.71
C THR A 546 29.43 19.45 -34.65
N CYS A 547 28.09 19.69 -34.74
CA CYS A 547 27.28 20.80 -34.22
C CYS A 547 25.79 20.46 -33.89
N TRP A 548 25.33 20.94 -32.72
CA TRP A 548 23.98 21.50 -32.39
C TRP A 548 22.62 20.76 -32.63
N ARG A 549 22.03 20.34 -31.50
CA ARG A 549 20.60 20.49 -31.08
C ARG A 549 19.45 19.64 -31.71
N ALA A 550 18.37 19.58 -30.92
CA ALA A 550 17.00 19.03 -31.14
C ALA A 550 16.86 17.50 -31.36
N GLY A 551 16.02 16.77 -30.60
CA GLY A 551 15.31 17.14 -29.37
C GLY A 551 14.18 16.18 -28.97
N CYS A 552 14.43 15.24 -28.07
CA CYS A 552 13.43 14.31 -27.53
C CYS A 552 13.47 14.24 -26.00
N GLY A 553 12.30 14.10 -25.36
CA GLY A 553 12.16 14.07 -23.91
C GLY A 553 12.01 12.66 -23.31
N SER A 554 12.87 12.33 -22.35
CA SER A 554 12.65 11.42 -21.21
C SER A 554 11.63 10.27 -21.38
N TRP A 555 12.13 9.07 -21.68
CA TRP A 555 11.53 7.80 -21.21
C TRP A 555 12.54 7.04 -20.34
N ALA A 556 12.35 7.08 -19.02
CA ALA A 556 13.18 6.34 -18.06
C ALA A 556 12.34 5.24 -17.40
N THR A 557 12.57 3.98 -17.80
CA THR A 557 11.77 2.83 -17.38
C THR A 557 12.08 2.38 -15.95
N ARG A 558 11.03 2.12 -15.17
CA ARG A 558 11.14 1.44 -13.86
C ARG A 558 11.60 0.00 -14.09
N ARG A 559 12.67 -0.43 -13.41
CA ARG A 559 13.01 -1.87 -13.32
C ARG A 559 12.21 -2.51 -12.20
N SER A 560 11.37 -3.49 -12.53
CA SER A 560 10.80 -4.42 -11.55
C SER A 560 11.80 -5.54 -11.22
N THR A 561 11.59 -6.22 -10.10
CA THR A 561 12.53 -7.20 -9.53
C THR A 561 12.01 -8.64 -9.64
N ALA A 562 12.90 -9.55 -10.05
CA ALA A 562 12.76 -10.99 -9.87
C ALA A 562 14.15 -11.61 -9.62
N CYS A 563 14.18 -12.72 -8.88
CA CYS A 563 15.37 -13.37 -8.29
C CYS A 563 15.69 -14.69 -9.04
N PRO A 564 16.72 -15.54 -8.69
CA PRO A 564 17.65 -15.46 -7.56
C PRO A 564 19.13 -15.87 -7.83
N THR A 565 19.92 -15.94 -6.74
CA THR A 565 21.14 -16.77 -6.53
C THR A 565 22.38 -16.56 -7.44
N ARG A 566 23.37 -15.78 -6.95
CA ARG A 566 24.63 -16.29 -6.33
C ARG A 566 25.59 -15.12 -6.04
N TRP A 567 25.85 -14.84 -4.76
CA TRP A 567 26.88 -13.87 -4.36
C TRP A 567 28.25 -14.54 -4.24
N THR A 568 29.14 -14.31 -5.20
CA THR A 568 30.59 -14.55 -5.03
C THR A 568 31.31 -13.23 -4.80
N THR A 569 31.96 -13.12 -3.67
CA THR A 569 32.66 -11.91 -3.20
C THR A 569 33.86 -11.55 -4.08
N TRP A 570 34.00 -10.27 -4.40
CA TRP A 570 35.25 -9.68 -4.88
C TRP A 570 35.57 -8.45 -4.04
N ARG A 571 36.74 -8.47 -3.38
CA ARG A 571 37.26 -7.34 -2.61
C ARG A 571 38.08 -6.44 -3.53
N CYS A 572 37.67 -5.18 -3.70
CA CYS A 572 38.58 -4.16 -4.21
C CYS A 572 39.51 -3.71 -3.07
N ALA A 573 40.73 -4.25 -3.05
CA ALA A 573 41.80 -3.76 -2.18
C ALA A 573 42.53 -2.59 -2.87
N ALA A 574 42.23 -1.36 -2.46
CA ALA A 574 42.95 -0.16 -2.90
C ALA A 574 43.94 0.28 -1.79
N THR A 575 45.21 -0.06 -1.95
CA THR A 575 46.29 0.41 -1.06
C THR A 575 46.79 1.79 -1.51
N PRO A 576 46.78 2.82 -0.65
CA PRO A 576 47.43 4.09 -0.96
C PRO A 576 48.96 3.98 -0.79
N SER A 577 49.73 4.61 -1.68
CA SER A 577 51.19 4.71 -1.56
C SER A 577 51.71 6.08 -1.98
N ALA A 578 52.11 6.85 -0.98
CA ALA A 578 52.94 8.05 -1.03
C ALA A 578 53.78 8.07 0.28
N PRO A 579 54.84 8.88 0.42
CA PRO A 579 55.37 9.89 -0.51
C PRO A 579 56.85 9.66 -0.87
N ASN A 580 57.45 10.62 -1.57
CA ASN A 580 58.72 11.23 -1.11
C ASN A 580 58.96 12.56 -1.85
N SER A 581 59.30 13.60 -1.07
CA SER A 581 59.81 14.89 -1.57
C SER A 581 61.35 14.90 -1.46
N PRO A 582 62.02 15.97 -1.93
CA PRO A 582 62.45 17.01 -0.96
C PRO A 582 61.54 18.24 -0.94
#